data_AF-A0A966W512-F1
#
_entry.id   AF-A0A966W512-F1
#
_cell.length_a   1.000
_cell.length_b   1.000
_cell.length_c   1.000
_cell.angle_alpha   90.00
_cell.angle_beta   90.00
_cell.angle_gamma   90.00
#
_symmetry.space_group_name_H-M   'P 1'
#
loop_
_entity.id
_entity.type
_entity.pdbx_description
1 polymer ?
#
loop_
_entity_poly.entity_id
_entity_poly.type
_entity_poly.pdbx_seq_one_letter_code
_entity_poly.pdbx_strand_id
1 'polypeptide(L)'
;MRNGGELFLMLNNALYRGLREELEPLRKEGRRIESEIFQGNEFVMVKEISHLGRRLLDFRQALRSHKTILRSFELQAPHLFPKSPIEEDSIYREYFRVENAMENIRETLKELRDTNDSLLTAKNNDVTKRLTLMAFVTFPLTLVATVLLGHNAPEIFQGHQGFWIIVAILVGLFGCMHAYFTYKKWI
;
A
#
# COMPACT_ATOMS: atom_id res chain seq x y z
N MET A 1 28.01 -30.47 -35.71
CA MET A 1 28.33 -29.04 -35.50
C MET A 1 27.02 -28.35 -35.17
N ARG A 2 26.92 -27.64 -34.03
CA ARG A 2 25.71 -26.87 -33.71
C ARG A 2 25.45 -25.86 -34.81
N ASN A 3 24.23 -25.83 -35.35
CA ASN A 3 23.86 -24.90 -36.41
C ASN A 3 23.62 -23.50 -35.80
N GLY A 4 23.77 -22.43 -36.58
CA GLY A 4 23.62 -21.05 -36.09
C GLY A 4 22.26 -20.78 -35.45
N GLY A 5 21.20 -21.44 -35.93
CA GLY A 5 19.85 -21.35 -35.37
C GLY A 5 19.74 -21.92 -33.96
N GLU A 6 20.37 -23.07 -33.70
CA GLU A 6 20.39 -23.68 -32.36
C GLU A 6 21.10 -22.79 -31.34
N LEU A 7 22.22 -22.16 -31.73
CA LEU A 7 22.95 -21.23 -30.86
C LEU A 7 22.10 -19.99 -30.52
N PHE A 8 21.41 -19.43 -31.53
CA PHE A 8 20.50 -18.30 -31.33
C PHE A 8 19.35 -18.66 -30.37
N LEU A 9 18.73 -19.84 -30.54
CA LEU A 9 17.70 -20.34 -29.63
C LEU A 9 18.23 -20.48 -28.20
N MET A 10 19.39 -21.11 -28.04
CA MET A 10 20.01 -21.30 -26.72
C MET A 10 20.30 -19.98 -26.02
N LEU A 11 20.80 -18.99 -26.75
CA LEU A 11 21.12 -17.67 -26.22
C LEU A 11 19.85 -16.93 -25.76
N ASN A 12 18.78 -16.95 -26.58
CA ASN A 12 17.50 -16.35 -26.20
C ASN A 12 16.86 -17.06 -25.00
N ASN A 13 16.84 -18.39 -24.99
CA ASN A 13 16.35 -19.17 -23.86
C ASN A 13 17.16 -18.91 -22.58
N ALA A 14 18.47 -18.70 -22.68
CA ALA A 14 19.31 -18.32 -21.53
C ALA A 14 18.99 -16.89 -21.06
N LEU A 15 18.80 -15.95 -22.00
CA LEU A 15 18.42 -14.57 -21.70
C LEU A 15 17.08 -14.49 -20.96
N TYR A 16 16.03 -15.15 -21.45
CA TYR A 16 14.72 -15.11 -20.77
C TYR A 16 14.74 -15.82 -19.42
N ARG A 17 15.52 -16.89 -19.27
CA ARG A 17 15.75 -17.51 -17.96
C ARG A 17 16.45 -16.56 -16.99
N GLY A 18 17.47 -15.85 -17.44
CA GLY A 18 18.15 -14.81 -16.64
C GLY A 18 17.20 -13.67 -16.24
N LEU A 19 16.38 -13.18 -17.17
CA LEU A 19 15.36 -12.17 -16.84
C LEU A 19 14.36 -12.65 -15.79
N ARG A 20 13.97 -13.93 -15.83
CA ARG A 20 13.11 -14.52 -14.80
C ARG A 20 13.79 -14.55 -13.44
N GLU A 21 15.08 -14.89 -13.39
CA GLU A 21 15.86 -14.88 -12.15
C GLU A 21 15.97 -13.47 -11.56
N GLU A 22 16.12 -12.45 -12.40
CA GLU A 22 16.12 -11.04 -12.00
C GLU A 22 14.76 -10.54 -11.45
N LEU A 23 13.66 -11.24 -11.72
CA LEU A 23 12.35 -10.96 -11.11
C LEU A 23 12.20 -11.55 -9.69
N GLU A 24 13.02 -12.54 -9.30
CA GLU A 24 12.94 -13.15 -7.98
C GLU A 24 13.22 -12.17 -6.82
N PRO A 25 14.21 -11.26 -6.91
CA PRO A 25 14.38 -10.19 -5.94
C PRO A 25 13.14 -9.31 -5.77
N LEU A 26 12.45 -8.95 -6.86
CA LEU A 26 11.22 -8.15 -6.80
C LEU A 26 10.11 -8.92 -6.07
N ARG A 27 9.98 -10.22 -6.33
CA ARG A 27 9.02 -11.09 -5.63
C ARG A 27 9.33 -11.22 -4.14
N LYS A 28 10.61 -11.33 -3.77
CA LYS A 28 11.04 -11.33 -2.35
C LYS A 28 10.77 -10.00 -1.67
N GLU A 29 11.00 -8.89 -2.36
CA GLU A 29 10.69 -7.54 -1.88
C GLU A 29 9.19 -7.37 -1.63
N GLY A 30 8.33 -7.86 -2.53
CA GLY A 30 6.87 -7.89 -2.32
C GLY A 30 6.46 -8.61 -1.04
N ARG A 31 7.00 -9.80 -0.77
CA ARG A 31 6.75 -10.56 0.48
C ARG A 31 7.28 -9.83 1.73
N ARG A 32 8.41 -9.12 1.62
CA ARG A 32 8.91 -8.30 2.72
C ARG A 32 7.93 -7.17 3.02
N ILE A 33 7.51 -6.44 1.99
CA ILE A 33 6.52 -5.37 2.11
C ILE A 33 5.23 -5.89 2.76
N GLU A 34 4.72 -7.03 2.31
CA GLU A 34 3.55 -7.69 2.90
C GLU A 34 3.71 -7.89 4.41
N SER A 35 4.83 -8.51 4.84
CA SER A 35 5.09 -8.74 6.26
C SER A 35 5.17 -7.45 7.07
N GLU A 36 5.82 -6.41 6.54
CA GLU A 36 5.94 -5.11 7.18
C GLU A 36 4.59 -4.39 7.31
N ILE A 37 3.71 -4.49 6.30
CA ILE A 37 2.33 -3.98 6.37
C ILE A 37 1.60 -4.63 7.55
N PHE A 38 1.67 -5.96 7.66
CA PHE A 38 1.02 -6.70 8.76
C PHE A 38 1.64 -6.44 10.13
N GLN A 39 2.90 -6.00 10.19
CA GLN A 39 3.55 -5.54 11.43
C GLN A 39 3.17 -4.09 11.81
N GLY A 40 2.37 -3.40 10.99
CA GLY A 40 1.89 -2.05 11.27
C GLY A 40 2.81 -0.92 10.77
N ASN A 41 3.69 -1.22 9.81
CA ASN A 41 4.61 -0.25 9.20
C ASN A 41 4.05 0.35 7.89
N GLU A 42 2.73 0.40 7.71
CA GLU A 42 2.06 0.79 6.46
C GLU A 42 2.45 2.18 5.92
N PHE A 43 2.79 3.14 6.78
CA PHE A 43 3.28 4.46 6.35
C PHE A 43 4.61 4.39 5.61
N VAL A 44 5.57 3.60 6.11
CA VAL A 44 6.87 3.42 5.45
C VAL A 44 6.70 2.62 4.17
N MET A 45 5.79 1.65 4.17
CA MET A 45 5.55 0.75 3.04
C MET A 45 4.98 1.45 1.80
N VAL A 46 4.34 2.62 1.92
CA VAL A 46 3.92 3.43 0.75
C VAL A 46 5.09 3.67 -0.20
N LYS A 47 6.26 4.04 0.35
CA LYS A 47 7.46 4.33 -0.43
C LYS A 47 8.03 3.07 -1.07
N GLU A 48 8.08 1.96 -0.32
CA GLU A 48 8.59 0.67 -0.79
C GLU A 48 7.72 0.08 -1.90
N ILE A 49 6.39 0.12 -1.76
CA ILE A 49 5.42 -0.25 -2.82
C ILE A 49 5.67 0.59 -4.07
N SER A 50 5.91 1.89 -3.92
CA SER A 50 6.23 2.78 -5.04
C SER A 50 7.54 2.41 -5.73
N HIS A 51 8.59 2.07 -4.98
CA HIS A 51 9.88 1.62 -5.54
C HIS A 51 9.75 0.30 -6.29
N LEU A 52 9.10 -0.71 -5.69
CA LEU A 52 8.85 -1.99 -6.34
C LEU A 52 8.02 -1.81 -7.63
N GLY A 53 7.00 -0.95 -7.60
CA GLY A 53 6.19 -0.62 -8.76
C GLY A 53 6.95 0.03 -9.90
N ARG A 54 7.89 0.95 -9.60
CA ARG A 54 8.78 1.54 -10.60
C ARG A 54 9.68 0.48 -11.25
N ARG A 55 10.32 -0.37 -10.45
CA ARG A 55 11.18 -1.46 -10.96
C ARG A 55 10.40 -2.40 -11.88
N LEU A 56 9.19 -2.81 -11.50
CA LEU A 56 8.34 -3.65 -12.35
C LEU A 56 7.94 -2.94 -13.65
N LEU A 57 7.67 -1.63 -13.59
CA LEU A 57 7.34 -0.84 -14.77
C LEU A 57 8.53 -0.77 -15.74
N ASP A 58 9.74 -0.59 -15.23
CA ASP A 58 10.97 -0.57 -16.04
C ASP A 58 11.17 -1.91 -16.77
N PHE A 59 11.00 -3.04 -16.06
CA PHE A 59 11.01 -4.39 -16.67
C PHE A 59 9.97 -4.52 -17.79
N ARG A 60 8.73 -4.10 -17.52
CA ARG A 60 7.64 -4.18 -18.51
C ARG A 60 7.94 -3.30 -19.73
N GLN A 61 8.52 -2.11 -19.53
CA GLN A 61 8.85 -1.21 -20.62
C GLN A 61 9.97 -1.77 -21.50
N ALA A 62 11.00 -2.36 -20.89
CA ALA A 62 12.09 -3.03 -21.62
C ALA A 62 11.58 -4.20 -22.47
N LEU A 63 10.63 -4.99 -21.95
CA LEU A 63 10.10 -6.17 -22.64
C LEU A 63 8.90 -5.90 -23.57
N ARG A 64 8.42 -4.66 -23.63
CA ARG A 64 7.16 -4.30 -24.31
C ARG A 64 7.10 -4.73 -25.78
N SER A 65 8.23 -4.66 -26.49
CA SER A 65 8.33 -5.00 -27.92
C SER A 65 8.68 -6.46 -28.19
N HIS A 66 9.12 -7.21 -27.18
CA HIS A 66 9.67 -8.57 -27.36
C HIS A 66 8.65 -9.51 -27.98
N LYS A 67 7.37 -9.45 -27.57
CA LYS A 67 6.31 -10.27 -28.16
C LYS A 67 6.17 -10.08 -29.67
N THR A 68 6.21 -8.83 -30.13
CA THR A 68 6.10 -8.51 -31.56
C THR A 68 7.35 -8.95 -32.31
N ILE A 69 8.54 -8.76 -31.71
CA ILE A 69 9.81 -9.19 -32.29
C ILE A 69 9.85 -10.72 -32.44
N LEU A 70 9.46 -11.47 -31.41
CA LEU A 70 9.39 -12.93 -31.44
C LEU A 70 8.43 -13.43 -32.53
N ARG A 71 7.29 -12.76 -32.71
CA ARG A 71 6.34 -13.07 -33.79
C ARG A 71 6.90 -12.80 -35.18
N SER A 72 7.65 -11.72 -35.35
CA SER A 72 8.34 -11.47 -36.61
C SER A 72 9.47 -12.49 -36.85
N PHE A 73 10.13 -12.95 -35.80
CA PHE A 73 11.18 -13.96 -35.87
C PHE A 73 10.62 -15.32 -36.31
N GLU A 74 9.51 -15.77 -35.73
CA GLU A 74 8.83 -17.03 -36.09
C GLU A 74 8.54 -17.11 -37.60
N LEU A 75 8.06 -16.01 -38.18
CA LEU A 75 7.78 -15.94 -39.62
C LEU A 75 9.05 -15.98 -40.50
N GLN A 76 10.20 -15.52 -39.99
CA GLN A 76 11.43 -15.37 -40.76
C GLN A 76 12.46 -16.49 -40.48
N ALA A 77 12.33 -17.19 -39.36
CA ALA A 77 13.27 -18.21 -38.90
C ALA A 77 13.48 -19.36 -39.90
N PRO A 78 12.46 -19.85 -40.65
CA PRO A 78 12.67 -20.83 -41.72
C PRO A 78 13.58 -20.33 -42.85
N HIS A 79 13.55 -19.01 -43.14
CA HIS A 79 14.39 -18.38 -44.16
C HIS A 79 15.80 -18.07 -43.65
N LEU A 80 15.93 -17.68 -42.38
CA LEU A 80 17.21 -17.36 -41.75
C LEU A 80 18.04 -18.62 -41.45
N PHE A 81 17.37 -19.74 -41.14
CA PHE A 81 18.02 -20.99 -40.74
C PHE A 81 17.42 -22.22 -41.44
N PRO A 82 17.47 -22.28 -42.79
CA PRO A 82 16.79 -23.32 -43.58
C PRO A 82 17.33 -24.75 -43.35
N LYS A 83 18.49 -24.88 -42.69
CA LYS A 83 19.12 -26.17 -42.37
C LYS A 83 19.05 -26.52 -40.87
N SER A 84 18.30 -25.74 -40.09
CA SER A 84 18.14 -25.96 -38.65
C SER A 84 16.67 -26.23 -38.38
N PRO A 85 16.28 -27.41 -37.88
CA PRO A 85 14.96 -27.55 -37.28
C PRO A 85 14.94 -26.70 -36.01
N ILE A 86 14.30 -25.54 -36.06
CA ILE A 86 14.22 -24.60 -34.94
C ILE A 86 12.94 -24.89 -34.16
N GLU A 87 13.07 -25.19 -32.87
CA GLU A 87 11.94 -25.21 -31.94
C GLU A 87 11.61 -23.77 -31.48
N GLU A 88 11.01 -22.98 -32.36
CA GLU A 88 10.68 -21.56 -32.12
C GLU A 88 9.77 -21.37 -30.89
N ASP A 89 8.88 -22.34 -30.66
CA ASP A 89 8.03 -22.44 -29.48
C ASP A 89 8.82 -22.37 -28.16
N SER A 90 10.08 -22.83 -28.15
CA SER A 90 10.89 -22.80 -26.93
C SER A 90 11.13 -21.38 -26.43
N ILE A 91 11.43 -20.43 -27.33
CA ILE A 91 11.70 -19.05 -26.92
C ILE A 91 10.40 -18.41 -26.42
N TYR A 92 9.30 -18.64 -27.13
CA TYR A 92 8.00 -18.16 -26.69
C TYR A 92 7.62 -18.68 -25.31
N ARG A 93 7.82 -19.97 -25.04
CA ARG A 93 7.55 -20.54 -23.72
C ARG A 93 8.34 -19.84 -22.62
N GLU A 94 9.63 -19.57 -22.81
CA GLU A 94 10.41 -18.84 -21.81
C GLU A 94 10.00 -17.36 -21.70
N TYR A 95 9.68 -16.69 -22.81
CA TYR A 95 9.12 -15.34 -22.78
C TYR A 95 7.81 -15.28 -22.00
N PHE A 96 6.87 -16.20 -22.26
CA PHE A 96 5.59 -16.26 -21.54
C PHE A 96 5.77 -16.55 -20.05
N ARG A 97 6.79 -17.34 -19.66
CA ARG A 97 7.13 -17.53 -18.25
C ARG A 97 7.55 -16.22 -17.58
N VAL A 98 8.31 -15.38 -18.27
CA VAL A 98 8.69 -14.04 -17.78
C VAL A 98 7.47 -13.12 -17.71
N GLU A 99 6.63 -13.11 -18.76
CA GLU A 99 5.41 -12.31 -18.81
C GLU A 99 4.46 -12.66 -17.65
N ASN A 100 4.22 -13.96 -17.42
CA ASN A 100 3.39 -14.44 -16.31
C ASN A 100 4.00 -14.09 -14.95
N ALA A 101 5.31 -14.20 -14.78
CA ALA A 101 5.98 -13.81 -13.54
C ALA A 101 5.82 -12.30 -13.24
N MET A 102 5.94 -11.45 -14.26
CA MET A 102 5.70 -10.01 -14.13
C MET A 102 4.24 -9.70 -13.78
N GLU A 103 3.28 -10.40 -14.38
CA GLU A 103 1.86 -10.19 -14.09
C GLU A 103 1.52 -10.62 -12.66
N ASN A 104 2.04 -11.75 -12.18
CA ASN A 104 1.88 -12.16 -10.78
C ASN A 104 2.42 -11.09 -9.81
N ILE A 105 3.61 -10.53 -10.07
CA ILE A 105 4.17 -9.45 -9.24
C ILE A 105 3.28 -8.21 -9.30
N ARG A 106 2.69 -7.91 -10.47
CA ARG A 106 1.77 -6.78 -10.64
C ARG A 106 0.50 -6.96 -9.81
N GLU A 107 -0.09 -8.15 -9.83
CA GLU A 107 -1.28 -8.48 -9.05
C GLU A 107 -0.98 -8.37 -7.54
N THR A 108 0.12 -8.97 -7.07
CA THR A 108 0.57 -8.81 -5.69
C THR A 108 0.78 -7.34 -5.32
N LEU A 109 1.45 -6.56 -6.18
CA LEU A 109 1.68 -5.14 -5.92
C LEU A 109 0.36 -4.35 -5.78
N LYS A 110 -0.65 -4.69 -6.59
CA LYS A 110 -1.97 -4.07 -6.51
C LYS A 110 -2.64 -4.41 -5.18
N GLU A 111 -2.64 -5.68 -4.79
CA GLU A 111 -3.20 -6.12 -3.49
C GLU A 111 -2.49 -5.47 -2.30
N LEU A 112 -1.16 -5.36 -2.36
CA LEU A 112 -0.38 -4.67 -1.33
C LEU A 112 -0.74 -3.20 -1.23
N ARG A 113 -0.92 -2.50 -2.36
CA ARG A 113 -1.35 -1.10 -2.36
C ARG A 113 -2.75 -0.95 -1.76
N ASP A 114 -3.71 -1.75 -2.21
CA ASP A 114 -5.10 -1.67 -1.76
C ASP A 114 -5.22 -1.98 -0.25
N THR A 115 -4.45 -2.96 0.23
CA THR A 115 -4.39 -3.33 1.66
C THR A 115 -3.74 -2.22 2.48
N ASN A 116 -2.60 -1.69 2.02
CA ASN A 116 -1.89 -0.61 2.70
C ASN A 116 -2.75 0.65 2.82
N ASP A 117 -3.45 1.03 1.74
CA ASP A 117 -4.35 2.19 1.72
C ASP A 117 -5.55 1.98 2.65
N SER A 118 -6.09 0.76 2.72
CA SER A 118 -7.16 0.41 3.66
C SER A 118 -6.71 0.52 5.12
N LEU A 119 -5.51 0.03 5.45
CA LEU A 119 -4.95 0.11 6.79
C LEU A 119 -4.62 1.55 7.20
N LEU A 120 -4.03 2.34 6.30
CA LEU A 120 -3.79 3.77 6.49
C LEU A 120 -5.10 4.52 6.76
N THR A 121 -6.12 4.23 5.97
CA THR A 121 -7.46 4.83 6.14
C THR A 121 -8.06 4.45 7.49
N ALA A 122 -8.00 3.17 7.88
CA ALA A 122 -8.49 2.71 9.17
C ALA A 122 -7.77 3.41 10.33
N LYS A 123 -6.43 3.48 10.29
CA LYS A 123 -5.64 4.19 11.33
C LYS A 123 -5.93 5.69 11.36
N ASN A 124 -6.06 6.35 10.21
CA ASN A 124 -6.41 7.77 10.14
C ASN A 124 -7.82 8.02 10.68
N ASN A 125 -8.77 7.14 10.40
CA ASN A 125 -10.13 7.21 10.95
C ASN A 125 -10.10 7.06 12.47
N ASP A 126 -9.32 6.13 13.01
CA ASP A 126 -9.15 5.95 14.45
C ASP A 126 -8.50 7.16 15.13
N VAL A 127 -7.46 7.74 14.52
CA VAL A 127 -6.83 8.97 15.01
C VAL A 127 -7.83 10.12 15.01
N THR A 128 -8.56 10.31 13.91
CA THR A 128 -9.56 11.36 13.76
C THR A 128 -10.70 11.20 14.77
N LYS A 129 -11.17 9.96 14.98
CA LYS A 129 -12.18 9.63 15.99
C LYS A 129 -11.71 10.01 17.40
N ARG A 130 -10.48 9.65 17.78
CA ARG A 130 -9.89 10.01 19.08
C ARG A 130 -9.76 11.52 19.24
N LEU A 131 -9.25 12.22 18.24
CA LEU A 131 -9.12 13.69 18.27
C LEU A 131 -10.48 14.37 18.40
N THR A 132 -11.48 13.89 17.65
CA THR A 132 -12.85 14.43 17.68
C THR A 132 -13.49 14.23 19.04
N LEU A 133 -13.27 13.07 19.66
CA LEU A 133 -13.76 12.79 21.00
C LEU A 133 -13.12 13.72 22.04
N MET A 134 -11.80 13.94 21.96
CA MET A 134 -11.13 14.94 22.82
C MET A 134 -11.73 16.33 22.62
N ALA A 135 -11.90 16.78 21.37
CA ALA A 135 -12.47 18.10 21.07
C ALA A 135 -13.92 18.24 21.57
N PHE A 136 -14.76 17.22 21.37
CA PHE A 136 -16.16 17.24 21.82
C PHE A 136 -16.30 17.26 23.35
N VAL A 137 -15.34 16.69 24.08
CA VAL A 137 -15.31 16.80 25.55
C VAL A 137 -14.74 18.15 25.98
N THR A 138 -13.62 18.58 25.41
CA THR A 138 -12.93 19.79 25.85
C THR A 138 -13.68 21.08 25.46
N PHE A 139 -14.25 21.19 24.25
CA PHE A 139 -14.85 22.45 23.81
C PHE A 139 -16.07 22.89 24.62
N PRO A 140 -17.08 22.05 24.88
CA PRO A 140 -18.22 22.44 25.71
C PRO A 140 -17.79 22.71 27.15
N LEU A 141 -16.86 21.93 27.68
CA LEU A 141 -16.33 22.11 29.03
C LEU A 141 -15.63 23.48 29.17
N THR A 142 -14.78 23.83 28.21
CA THR A 142 -14.12 25.15 28.16
C THR A 142 -15.12 26.28 27.98
N LEU A 143 -16.16 26.09 27.15
CA LEU A 143 -17.23 27.09 26.98
C LEU A 143 -17.96 27.35 28.30
N VAL A 144 -18.38 26.29 28.99
CA VAL A 144 -19.06 26.39 30.29
C VAL A 144 -18.15 27.05 31.32
N ALA A 145 -16.88 26.64 31.40
CA ALA A 145 -15.91 27.24 32.31
C ALA A 145 -15.74 28.75 32.03
N THR A 146 -15.58 29.14 30.76
CA THR A 146 -15.38 30.54 30.36
C THR A 146 -16.60 31.41 30.68
N VAL A 147 -17.81 30.90 30.43
CA VAL A 147 -19.06 31.63 30.73
C VAL A 147 -19.27 31.77 32.24
N LEU A 148 -19.07 30.70 33.01
CA LEU A 148 -19.33 30.69 34.46
C LEU A 148 -18.23 31.36 35.30
N LEU A 149 -16.99 31.40 34.82
CA LEU A 149 -15.87 32.11 35.46
C LEU A 149 -15.71 33.55 34.92
N GLY A 150 -16.47 33.92 33.90
CA GLY A 150 -16.39 35.24 33.27
C GLY A 150 -16.92 36.35 34.18
N HIS A 151 -16.53 37.60 33.88
CA HIS A 151 -16.92 38.79 34.66
C HIS A 151 -18.43 39.06 34.71
N ASN A 152 -19.21 38.47 33.80
CA ASN A 152 -20.66 38.61 33.74
C ASN A 152 -21.41 37.45 34.45
N ALA A 153 -20.68 36.56 35.15
CA ALA A 153 -21.29 35.43 35.84
C ALA A 153 -22.16 35.89 37.03
N PRO A 154 -23.33 35.28 37.27
CA PRO A 154 -24.17 35.57 38.43
C PRO A 154 -23.40 35.48 39.76
N GLU A 155 -23.77 36.28 40.77
CA GLU A 155 -23.08 36.33 42.07
C GLU A 155 -22.97 34.97 42.77
N ILE A 156 -23.92 34.05 42.52
CA ILE A 156 -23.93 32.67 43.06
C ILE A 156 -22.68 31.88 42.65
N PHE A 157 -22.09 32.22 41.50
CA PHE A 157 -20.88 31.59 40.97
C PHE A 157 -19.58 32.32 41.36
N GLN A 158 -19.69 33.44 42.09
CA GLN A 158 -18.55 34.23 42.54
C GLN A 158 -18.13 33.83 43.98
N GLY A 159 -16.86 34.06 44.32
CA GLY A 159 -16.31 33.73 45.65
C GLY A 159 -15.95 32.24 45.84
N HIS A 160 -15.49 31.89 47.05
CA HIS A 160 -14.94 30.55 47.34
C HIS A 160 -15.96 29.42 47.17
N GLN A 161 -17.23 29.65 47.50
CA GLN A 161 -18.29 28.65 47.33
C GLN A 161 -18.68 28.48 45.85
N GLY A 162 -18.75 29.57 45.09
CA GLY A 162 -19.00 29.55 43.64
C GLY A 162 -17.97 28.75 42.85
N PHE A 163 -16.69 28.85 43.24
CA PHE A 163 -15.61 28.04 42.65
C PHE A 163 -15.88 26.52 42.72
N TRP A 164 -16.26 26.01 43.91
CA TRP A 164 -16.55 24.59 44.09
C TRP A 164 -17.82 24.15 43.35
N ILE A 165 -18.82 25.03 43.22
CA ILE A 165 -20.03 24.77 42.43
C ILE A 165 -19.66 24.61 40.95
N ILE A 166 -18.85 25.51 40.39
CA ILE A 166 -18.39 25.43 39.00
C ILE A 166 -17.61 24.14 38.77
N VAL A 167 -16.68 23.78 39.67
CA VAL A 167 -15.91 22.54 39.59
C VAL A 167 -16.84 21.32 39.58
N ALA A 168 -17.86 21.29 40.45
CA ALA A 168 -18.83 20.20 40.47
C ALA A 168 -19.62 20.09 39.15
N ILE A 169 -20.03 21.22 38.56
CA ILE A 169 -20.71 21.26 37.26
C ILE A 169 -19.80 20.72 36.15
N LEU A 170 -18.53 21.15 36.10
CA LEU A 170 -17.57 20.71 35.09
C LEU A 170 -17.28 19.20 35.20
N VAL A 171 -17.07 18.70 36.42
CA VAL A 171 -16.86 17.27 36.66
C VAL A 171 -18.11 16.46 36.28
N GLY A 172 -19.31 16.97 36.62
CA GLY A 172 -20.57 16.36 36.21
C GLY A 172 -20.74 16.30 34.70
N LEU A 173 -20.49 17.40 33.99
CA LEU A 173 -20.55 17.48 32.53
C LEU A 173 -19.58 16.49 31.86
N PHE A 174 -18.34 16.44 32.37
CA PHE A 174 -17.33 15.50 31.90
C PHE A 174 -17.79 14.05 32.09
N GLY A 175 -18.30 13.71 33.28
CA GLY A 175 -18.82 12.37 33.56
C GLY A 175 -20.00 11.98 32.66
N CYS A 176 -20.94 12.91 32.43
CA CYS A 176 -22.07 12.70 31.53
C CYS A 176 -21.62 12.46 30.07
N MET A 177 -20.69 13.27 29.56
CA MET A 177 -20.15 13.10 28.22
C MET A 177 -19.37 11.79 28.07
N HIS A 178 -18.53 11.47 29.05
CA HIS A 178 -17.80 10.21 29.07
C HIS A 178 -18.75 9.00 29.05
N ALA A 179 -19.77 9.00 29.91
CA ALA A 179 -20.77 7.95 29.97
C ALA A 179 -21.53 7.79 28.64
N TYR A 180 -21.91 8.90 28.01
CA TYR A 180 -22.56 8.90 26.70
C TYR A 180 -21.69 8.24 25.62
N PHE A 181 -20.40 8.55 25.59
CA PHE A 181 -19.47 7.95 24.60
C PHE A 181 -19.22 6.47 24.82
N THR A 182 -19.13 6.02 26.08
CA THR A 182 -19.01 4.59 26.41
C THR A 182 -20.28 3.81 26.03
N TYR A 183 -21.47 4.39 26.22
CA TYR A 183 -22.72 3.73 25.86
C TYR A 183 -22.87 3.55 24.35
N LYS A 184 -22.41 4.53 23.56
CA LYS A 184 -22.52 4.49 22.10
C LYS A 184 -21.47 3.59 21.43
N LYS A 185 -20.56 2.96 22.20
CA LYS A 185 -19.40 2.19 21.70
C LYS A 185 -18.48 3.00 20.79
N TRP A 186 -18.41 4.31 21.03
CA TRP A 186 -17.44 5.17 20.34
C TRP A 186 -16.04 5.04 20.96
N ILE A 187 -16.01 4.61 22.22
CA ILE A 187 -14.87 4.05 22.96
C ILE A 187 -15.19 2.58 23.19
#